data_AF-A0A285Q232-F1
#
_entry.id   AF-A0A285Q232-F1
#
_cell.length_a   1.000
_cell.length_b   1.000
_cell.length_c   1.000
_cell.angle_alpha   90.00
_cell.angle_beta   90.00
_cell.angle_gamma   90.00
#
_symmetry.space_group_name_H-M   'P 1'
#
loop_
_entity.id
_entity.type
_entity.pdbx_description
1 polymer ?
#
loop_
_entity_poly.entity_id
_entity_poly.type
_entity_poly.pdbx_seq_one_letter_code
_entity_poly.pdbx_strand_id
1 'polypeptide(L)'
;MDIDDFMRNTNGPAYEKNESRNGPPLSYVGEKLRYALENCHDLLKGIEGCVPNNLPLPDGYQEHAPISAKLDLLKSPALASFHYQVTAFAALFNMLGVVKSSKDIERLVQMSEKDFKKWLDFIEREGSVLG
;
A
#
# COMPACT_ATOMS: atom_id res chain seq x y z
N MET A 1 -6.97 -5.65 18.62
CA MET A 1 -5.74 -6.08 17.93
C MET A 1 -4.82 -4.87 17.95
N ASP A 2 -3.65 -4.99 18.57
CA ASP A 2 -2.79 -3.86 18.92
C ASP A 2 -1.93 -3.41 17.73
N ILE A 3 -1.72 -2.11 17.57
CA ILE A 3 -1.00 -1.51 16.43
C ILE A 3 0.50 -1.89 16.47
N ASP A 4 1.00 -2.21 17.66
CA ASP A 4 2.39 -2.59 17.91
C ASP A 4 2.72 -4.00 17.41
N ASP A 5 1.73 -4.89 17.24
CA ASP A 5 1.96 -6.24 16.72
C ASP A 5 2.26 -6.24 15.20
N PHE A 6 1.87 -5.17 14.48
CA PHE A 6 2.26 -4.90 13.09
C PHE A 6 3.69 -4.35 12.95
N MET A 7 4.30 -3.88 14.05
CA MET A 7 5.58 -3.16 14.04
C MET A 7 6.76 -4.05 14.47
N ARG A 8 6.62 -5.38 14.40
CA ARG A 8 7.77 -6.30 14.57
C ARG A 8 8.82 -6.00 13.50
N ASN A 9 10.09 -6.04 13.91
CA ASN A 9 11.28 -5.76 13.09
C ASN A 9 11.08 -6.21 11.63
N THR A 10 10.83 -5.26 10.75
CA THR A 10 10.42 -5.47 9.35
C THR A 10 11.47 -6.26 8.55
N ASN A 11 12.70 -6.30 9.06
CA ASN A 11 13.86 -7.00 8.49
C ASN A 11 14.19 -8.34 9.18
N GLY A 12 13.30 -8.92 9.99
CA GLY A 12 13.60 -10.17 10.71
C GLY A 12 13.66 -11.41 9.78
N PRO A 13 12.77 -12.40 9.92
CA PRO A 13 12.87 -13.71 9.26
C PRO A 13 12.83 -13.68 7.72
N ALA A 14 12.57 -12.52 7.09
CA ALA A 14 12.53 -12.34 5.64
C ALA A 14 13.89 -12.55 4.96
N TYR A 15 15.01 -12.28 5.65
CA TYR A 15 16.37 -12.46 5.10
C TYR A 15 17.05 -13.76 5.55
N GLU A 16 16.38 -14.55 6.40
CA GLU A 16 16.97 -15.76 6.99
C GLU A 16 16.64 -17.03 6.19
N LYS A 17 15.73 -16.94 5.22
CA LYS A 17 15.24 -18.08 4.44
C LYS A 17 15.50 -17.90 2.95
N ASN A 18 16.37 -18.74 2.40
CA ASN A 18 16.60 -18.82 0.96
C ASN A 18 15.54 -19.72 0.29
N GLU A 19 14.91 -19.23 -0.77
CA GLU A 19 13.99 -20.01 -1.60
C GLU A 19 14.42 -19.96 -3.08
N SER A 20 14.49 -21.12 -3.73
CA SER A 20 14.70 -21.19 -5.18
C SER A 20 13.35 -21.08 -5.89
N ARG A 21 13.21 -20.10 -6.79
CA ARG A 21 11.97 -19.86 -7.52
C ARG A 21 12.12 -20.25 -8.99
N ASN A 22 11.22 -21.10 -9.47
CA ASN A 22 10.99 -21.35 -10.89
C ASN A 22 9.67 -20.67 -11.28
N GLY A 23 9.74 -19.49 -11.91
CA GLY A 23 8.56 -18.69 -12.23
C GLY A 23 8.91 -17.39 -12.98
N PRO A 24 7.94 -16.49 -13.18
CA PRO A 24 8.18 -15.21 -13.86
C PRO A 24 9.31 -14.41 -13.21
N PRO A 25 10.09 -13.64 -13.99
CA PRO A 25 11.14 -12.78 -13.46
C PRO A 25 10.59 -11.83 -12.38
N LEU A 26 11.38 -11.54 -11.35
CA LEU A 26 10.98 -10.60 -10.30
C LEU A 26 10.72 -9.19 -10.85
N SER A 27 11.40 -8.81 -11.94
CA SER A 27 11.13 -7.56 -12.67
C SER A 27 9.71 -7.51 -13.22
N TYR A 28 9.18 -8.62 -13.74
CA TYR A 28 7.78 -8.70 -14.19
C TYR A 28 6.80 -8.54 -13.02
N VAL A 29 7.10 -9.16 -11.88
CA VAL A 29 6.29 -9.00 -10.66
C VAL A 29 6.32 -7.54 -10.17
N GLY A 30 7.50 -6.92 -10.19
CA GLY A 30 7.69 -5.51 -9.82
C GLY A 30 6.88 -4.57 -10.70
N GLU A 31 6.92 -4.77 -12.01
CA GLU A 31 6.11 -4.02 -12.98
C GLU A 31 4.60 -4.10 -12.66
N LYS A 32 4.10 -5.31 -12.36
CA LYS A 32 2.65 -5.47 -12.04
C LYS A 32 2.29 -4.88 -10.69
N LEU A 33 3.14 -5.01 -9.68
CA LEU A 33 2.94 -4.35 -8.39
C LEU A 33 2.99 -2.83 -8.51
N ARG A 34 3.87 -2.29 -9.35
CA ARG A 34 3.92 -0.86 -9.66
C ARG A 34 2.59 -0.36 -10.22
N TYR A 35 2.05 -1.03 -11.24
CA TYR A 35 0.75 -0.65 -11.80
C TYR A 35 -0.39 -0.75 -10.79
N ALA A 36 -0.40 -1.80 -9.96
CA ALA A 36 -1.38 -1.94 -8.90
C ALA A 36 -1.31 -0.76 -7.91
N LEU A 37 -0.10 -0.37 -7.51
CA LEU A 37 0.14 0.76 -6.61
C LEU A 37 -0.31 2.09 -7.20
N GLU A 38 0.03 2.36 -8.45
CA GLU A 38 -0.40 3.59 -9.15
C GLU A 38 -1.93 3.66 -9.22
N ASN A 39 -2.60 2.59 -9.63
CA ASN A 39 -4.07 2.56 -9.70
C ASN A 39 -4.73 2.65 -8.30
N CYS A 40 -4.13 2.03 -7.28
CA CYS A 40 -4.64 2.10 -5.91
C CYS A 40 -4.47 3.50 -5.30
N HIS A 41 -3.35 4.17 -5.61
CA HIS A 41 -3.14 5.56 -5.26
C HIS A 41 -4.20 6.47 -5.90
N ASP A 42 -4.47 6.28 -7.19
CA ASP A 42 -5.50 7.05 -7.90
C ASP A 42 -6.90 6.77 -7.36
N LEU A 43 -7.20 5.51 -7.01
CA LEU A 43 -8.44 5.15 -6.33
C LEU A 43 -8.59 5.90 -5.00
N LEU A 44 -7.54 5.96 -4.17
CA LEU A 44 -7.56 6.70 -2.90
C LEU A 44 -7.80 8.20 -3.12
N LYS A 45 -7.17 8.80 -4.12
CA LYS A 45 -7.41 10.20 -4.50
C LYS A 45 -8.84 10.42 -5.00
N GLY A 46 -9.36 9.50 -5.80
CA GLY A 46 -10.74 9.53 -6.31
C GLY A 46 -11.77 9.40 -5.19
N ILE A 47 -11.55 8.50 -4.23
CA ILE A 47 -12.40 8.39 -3.04
C ILE A 47 -12.37 9.72 -2.27
N GLU A 48 -11.19 10.29 -2.03
CA GLU A 48 -11.08 11.51 -1.25
C GLU A 48 -11.75 12.71 -1.93
N GLY A 49 -11.44 12.93 -3.21
CA GLY A 49 -11.85 14.12 -3.97
C GLY A 49 -13.23 14.05 -4.61
N CYS A 50 -13.76 12.86 -4.88
CA CYS A 50 -15.00 12.69 -5.65
C CYS A 50 -16.15 12.04 -4.86
N VAL A 51 -15.87 11.26 -3.81
CA VAL A 51 -16.94 10.61 -3.03
C VAL A 51 -17.42 11.55 -1.92
N PRO A 52 -18.74 11.79 -1.80
CA PRO A 52 -19.28 12.65 -0.75
C PRO A 52 -19.23 11.97 0.63
N ASN A 53 -19.14 12.77 1.70
CA ASN A 53 -19.02 12.25 3.08
C ASN A 53 -20.34 11.65 3.61
N ASN A 54 -21.48 12.05 3.05
CA ASN A 54 -22.83 11.62 3.45
C ASN A 54 -23.39 10.51 2.54
N LEU A 55 -22.52 9.69 1.97
CA LEU A 55 -22.94 8.55 1.14
C LEU A 55 -23.83 7.60 1.98
N PRO A 56 -25.02 7.21 1.49
CA PRO A 56 -25.91 6.33 2.23
C PRO A 56 -25.27 4.96 2.43
N LEU A 57 -25.59 4.32 3.55
CA LEU A 57 -25.17 2.95 3.81
C LEU A 57 -26.00 1.97 2.97
N PRO A 58 -25.42 0.85 2.51
CA PRO A 58 -26.15 -0.20 1.81
C PRO A 58 -27.26 -0.84 2.67
N ASP A 59 -28.24 -1.45 2.00
CA ASP A 59 -29.27 -2.27 2.65
C ASP A 59 -28.62 -3.36 3.51
N GLY A 60 -28.98 -3.41 4.80
CA GLY A 60 -28.40 -4.34 5.78
C GLY A 60 -27.61 -3.67 6.91
N TYR A 61 -27.26 -2.39 6.76
CA TYR A 61 -26.78 -1.56 7.86
C TYR A 61 -27.95 -0.86 8.56
N GLN A 62 -27.89 -0.75 9.89
CA GLN A 62 -28.91 -0.02 10.65
C GLN A 62 -28.87 1.47 10.31
N GLU A 63 -30.05 2.08 10.20
CA GLU A 63 -30.21 3.53 10.14
C GLU A 63 -29.55 4.14 11.40
N HIS A 64 -28.63 5.09 11.22
CA HIS A 64 -27.77 5.68 12.27
C HIS A 64 -26.63 4.80 12.83
N ALA A 65 -26.23 3.72 12.16
CA ALA A 65 -24.98 3.05 12.49
C ALA A 65 -23.82 4.09 12.54
N PRO A 66 -22.89 4.02 13.51
CA PRO A 66 -21.76 4.96 13.64
C PRO A 66 -20.66 4.66 12.61
N ILE A 67 -21.05 4.42 11.36
CA ILE A 67 -20.22 3.98 10.25
C ILE A 67 -20.42 4.97 9.10
N SER A 68 -19.33 5.43 8.51
CA SER A 68 -19.30 6.20 7.28
C SER A 68 -19.05 5.28 6.08
N ALA A 69 -19.97 5.26 5.12
CA ALA A 69 -19.77 4.48 3.89
C ALA A 69 -18.45 4.89 3.17
N LYS A 70 -18.15 6.19 3.11
CA LYS A 70 -16.90 6.68 2.51
C LYS A 70 -15.67 6.24 3.31
N LEU A 71 -15.67 6.46 4.62
CA LEU A 71 -14.48 6.22 5.44
C LEU A 71 -14.24 4.72 5.67
N ASP A 72 -15.27 4.02 6.13
CA ASP A 72 -15.14 2.66 6.63
C ASP A 72 -15.26 1.61 5.53
N LEU A 73 -16.16 1.80 4.57
CA LEU A 73 -16.41 0.79 3.53
C LEU A 73 -15.56 0.99 2.27
N LEU A 74 -15.07 2.21 2.02
CA LEU A 74 -14.28 2.51 0.81
C LEU A 74 -12.82 2.88 1.14
N LYS A 75 -12.62 3.96 1.91
CA LYS A 75 -11.27 4.51 2.15
C LYS A 75 -10.40 3.58 2.97
N SER A 76 -10.91 3.05 4.09
CA SER A 76 -10.16 2.14 4.96
C SER A 76 -9.67 0.85 4.26
N PRO A 77 -10.51 0.09 3.53
CA PRO A 77 -10.02 -1.08 2.80
C PRO A 77 -9.08 -0.72 1.66
N ALA A 78 -9.31 0.40 0.95
CA ALA A 78 -8.38 0.88 -0.07
C ALA A 78 -7.01 1.25 0.54
N LEU A 79 -6.99 1.89 1.72
CA LEU A 79 -5.77 2.25 2.43
C LEU A 79 -5.01 1.02 2.93
N ALA A 80 -5.73 0.02 3.45
CA ALA A 80 -5.13 -1.25 3.84
C ALA A 80 -4.50 -1.96 2.62
N SER A 81 -5.20 -1.99 1.49
CA SER A 81 -4.67 -2.55 0.24
C SER A 81 -3.41 -1.81 -0.22
N PHE A 82 -3.44 -0.48 -0.20
CA PHE A 82 -2.29 0.36 -0.54
C PHE A 82 -1.09 0.08 0.37
N HIS A 83 -1.32 -0.01 1.69
CA HIS A 83 -0.28 -0.35 2.67
C HIS A 83 0.40 -1.68 2.34
N TYR A 84 -0.36 -2.75 2.10
CA TYR A 84 0.22 -4.06 1.81
C TYR A 84 0.97 -4.08 0.48
N GLN A 85 0.45 -3.37 -0.54
CA GLN A 85 1.13 -3.24 -1.82
C GLN A 85 2.46 -2.48 -1.70
N VAL A 86 2.49 -1.39 -0.92
CA VAL A 86 3.71 -0.60 -0.66
C VAL A 86 4.75 -1.47 0.04
N THR A 87 4.33 -2.21 1.07
CA THR A 87 5.19 -3.14 1.80
C THR A 87 5.74 -4.24 0.89
N ALA A 88 4.89 -4.85 0.06
CA ALA A 88 5.30 -5.88 -0.89
C ALA A 88 6.27 -5.35 -1.96
N PHE A 89 6.03 -4.15 -2.48
CA PHE A 89 6.90 -3.50 -3.45
C PHE A 89 8.25 -3.15 -2.83
N ALA A 90 8.27 -2.55 -1.64
CA ALA A 90 9.50 -2.27 -0.91
C ALA A 90 10.27 -3.55 -0.58
N ALA A 91 9.59 -4.63 -0.19
CA ALA A 91 10.22 -5.95 0.04
C ALA A 91 10.84 -6.54 -1.22
N LEU A 92 10.13 -6.47 -2.35
CA LEU A 92 10.62 -7.00 -3.63
C LEU A 92 11.95 -6.35 -4.04
N PHE A 93 12.12 -5.07 -3.73
CA PHE A 93 13.31 -4.29 -4.02
C PHE A 93 14.28 -4.17 -2.82
N ASN A 94 14.12 -4.97 -1.75
CA ASN A 94 14.96 -4.93 -0.54
C ASN A 94 15.04 -3.57 0.16
N MET A 95 14.00 -2.77 0.02
CA MET A 95 13.87 -1.41 0.54
C MET A 95 12.86 -1.31 1.68
N LEU A 96 12.52 -2.39 2.39
CA LEU A 96 11.55 -2.37 3.52
C LEU A 96 11.85 -1.27 4.54
N GLY A 97 13.13 -0.93 4.75
CA GLY A 97 13.54 0.14 5.67
C GLY A 97 13.08 1.55 5.30
N VAL A 98 12.55 1.78 4.08
CA VAL A 98 11.99 3.07 3.67
C VAL A 98 10.59 3.35 4.21
N VAL A 99 9.89 2.32 4.69
CA VAL A 99 8.55 2.42 5.29
C VAL A 99 8.65 1.91 6.71
N LYS A 100 8.67 2.83 7.68
CA LYS A 100 8.93 2.51 9.09
C LYS A 100 7.69 2.61 9.96
N SER A 101 6.65 3.28 9.47
CA SER A 101 5.46 3.58 10.24
C SER A 101 4.24 3.84 9.37
N SER A 102 3.06 3.82 9.99
CA SER A 102 1.80 4.25 9.36
C SER A 102 1.88 5.67 8.79
N LYS A 103 2.67 6.57 9.40
CA LYS A 103 2.86 7.95 8.92
C LYS A 103 3.55 8.02 7.56
N ASP A 104 4.42 7.06 7.24
CA ASP A 104 5.07 6.99 5.93
C ASP A 104 4.04 6.65 4.85
N ILE A 105 3.10 5.76 5.15
CA ILE A 105 2.00 5.40 4.26
C ILE A 105 1.06 6.59 4.05
N GLU A 106 0.66 7.27 5.11
CA GLU A 106 -0.15 8.49 5.02
C GLU A 106 0.52 9.53 4.12
N ARG A 107 1.83 9.76 4.31
CA ARG A 107 2.60 10.66 3.47
C ARG A 107 2.57 10.25 2.00
N LEU A 108 2.74 8.97 1.68
CA LEU A 108 2.67 8.47 0.30
C LEU A 108 1.30 8.72 -0.32
N VAL A 109 0.21 8.46 0.42
CA VAL A 109 -1.16 8.73 -0.03
C VAL A 109 -1.41 10.22 -0.27
N GLN A 110 -0.73 11.10 0.48
CA GLN A 110 -0.86 12.55 0.31
C GLN A 110 -0.03 13.12 -0.85
N MET A 111 0.91 12.35 -1.44
CA MET A 111 1.72 12.82 -2.55
C MET A 111 0.87 13.19 -3.78
N SER A 112 1.44 14.03 -4.65
CA SER A 112 0.93 14.12 -6.02
C SER A 112 1.22 12.82 -6.77
N GLU A 113 0.43 12.48 -7.79
CA GLU A 113 0.68 11.32 -8.65
C GLU A 113 2.12 11.34 -9.20
N LYS A 114 2.59 12.52 -9.61
CA LYS A 114 3.96 12.72 -10.10
C LYS A 114 5.02 12.41 -9.05
N ASP A 115 4.83 12.87 -7.81
CA ASP A 115 5.82 12.63 -6.75
C ASP A 115 5.77 11.19 -6.23
N PHE A 116 4.58 10.58 -6.23
CA PHE A 116 4.44 9.15 -5.94
C PHE A 116 5.16 8.29 -6.99
N LYS A 117 5.01 8.61 -8.28
CA LYS A 117 5.75 7.94 -9.37
C LYS A 117 7.26 8.08 -9.23
N LYS A 118 7.76 9.27 -8.87
CA LYS A 118 9.20 9.46 -8.56
C LYS A 118 9.67 8.63 -7.36
N TRP A 119 8.81 8.47 -6.35
CA TRP A 119 9.12 7.63 -5.21
C TRP A 119 9.23 6.16 -5.64
N LEU A 120 8.32 5.67 -6.49
CA LEU A 120 8.41 4.33 -7.08
C LEU A 120 9.71 4.17 -7.89
N ASP A 121 10.05 5.14 -8.75
CA ASP A 121 11.31 5.14 -9.51
C ASP A 121 12.54 5.08 -8.60
N PHE A 122 12.51 5.78 -7.46
CA PHE A 122 13.58 5.73 -6.47
C PHE A 122 13.73 4.33 -5.86
N ILE A 123 12.62 3.69 -5.46
CA ILE A 123 12.66 2.34 -4.89
C ILE A 123 13.22 1.33 -5.90
N GLU A 124 12.77 1.38 -7.15
CA GLU A 124 13.27 0.48 -8.20
C GLU A 124 14.75 0.70 -8.52
N ARG A 125 15.18 1.98 -8.55
CA ARG A 125 16.57 2.33 -8.87
C ARG A 125 17.54 1.95 -7.76
N GLU A 126 17.23 2.30 -6.51
CA GLU A 126 18.13 2.05 -5.37
C GLU A 126 18.03 0.60 -4.87
N GLY A 127 16.86 -0.02 -5.02
CA GLY A 127 16.61 -1.40 -4.63
C GLY A 127 16.94 -2.43 -5.71
N SER A 128 17.59 -2.00 -6.79
CA SER A 128 18.05 -2.87 -7.88
C SER A 128 19.03 -3.93 -7.34
N VAL A 129 18.50 -5.11 -7.07
CA VAL A 129 19.23 -6.35 -6.85
C VAL A 129 19.78 -6.88 -8.18
N LEU A 130 20.81 -6.20 -8.70
CA LEU A 130 21.96 -7.00 -9.09
C LEU A 130 22.55 -7.45 -7.75
N GLY A 131 22.31 -8.71 -7.38
CA GLY A 131 23.13 -9.33 -6.35
C GLY A 131 24.62 -9.21 -6.69
#